data_AF-A0A0G1ADK1-F1
#
_entry.id   AF-A0A0G1ADK1-F1
#
_cell.length_a   1.000
_cell.length_b   1.000
_cell.length_c   1.000
_cell.angle_alpha   90.00
_cell.angle_beta   90.00
_cell.angle_gamma   90.00
#
_symmetry.space_group_name_H-M   'P 1'
#
loop_
_entity.id
_entity.type
_entity.pdbx_description
1 polymer ?
#
loop_
_entity_poly.entity_id
_entity_poly.type
_entity_poly.pdbx_seq_one_letter_code
_entity_poly.pdbx_strand_id
1 'polypeptide(L)' 'MYSGAAEVTIDPQGRIVIPGNLKDYAGLGKNLAVVGAGDHVEIWNLESWTARLEKISGEVTA' A
#
# COMPACT_ATOMS: atom_id res chain seq x y z
N MET A 1 -2.63 21.30 4.31
CA MET A 1 -2.77 20.42 5.49
C MET A 1 -2.26 19.03 5.08
N TYR A 2 -1.07 18.64 5.54
CA TYR A 2 -0.40 17.38 5.17
C TYR A 2 -0.74 16.25 6.16
N SER A 3 -2.01 16.05 6.54
CA SER A 3 -2.35 15.16 7.67
C SER A 3 -2.31 13.64 7.36
N GLY A 4 -1.90 13.26 6.15
CA GLY A 4 -1.82 11.85 5.69
C GLY A 4 -0.42 11.39 5.29
N ALA A 5 0.62 12.16 5.59
CA ALA A 5 2.00 11.81 5.27
C ALA A 5 2.86 11.89 6.53
N ALA A 6 3.85 11.00 6.62
CA ALA A 6 4.83 10.98 7.69
C ALA A 6 6.20 10.66 7.09
N GLU A 7 7.22 11.37 7.56
CA GLU A 7 8.60 11.02 7.25
C GLU A 7 9.03 9.85 8.14
N VAL A 8 9.64 8.84 7.54
CA VAL A 8 10.12 7.64 8.23
C VAL A 8 11.54 7.34 7.80
N THR A 9 12.36 6.87 8.73
CA THR A 9 13.73 6.43 8.44
C THR A 9 13.75 4.95 8.12
N ILE A 10 14.57 4.58 7.14
CA ILE A 10 14.86 3.18 6.82
C ILE A 10 15.93 2.69 7.79
N ASP A 11 15.65 1.59 8.49
CA ASP A 11 16.65 1.00 9.38
C ASP A 11 17.78 0.31 8.58
N PRO A 12 18.91 -0.06 9.20
CA PRO A 12 20.02 -0.73 8.49
C PRO A 12 19.67 -2.09 7.86
N GLN A 13 18.52 -2.67 8.21
CA GLN A 13 18.01 -3.92 7.61
C GLN A 13 17.07 -3.66 6.43
N GLY A 14 16.87 -2.39 6.05
CA GLY A 14 16.00 -1.99 4.95
C GLY A 14 14.52 -1.96 5.32
N ARG A 15 14.16 -1.91 6.61
CA ARG A 15 12.77 -1.89 7.07
C ARG A 15 12.29 -0.47 7.36
N ILE A 16 10.99 -0.27 7.21
CA ILE A 16 10.29 0.96 7.61
C ILE A 16 9.18 0.61 8.60
N VAL A 17 8.88 1.54 9.51
CA VAL A 17 7.73 1.44 10.40
C VAL A 17 6.60 2.29 9.84
N ILE A 18 5.49 1.65 9.46
CA ILE A 18 4.29 2.36 9.00
C ILE A 18 3.58 2.96 10.23
N PRO A 19 3.36 4.28 10.27
CA PRO A 19 2.60 4.92 11.33
C PRO A 19 1.19 4.32 11.48
N GLY A 20 0.74 4.16 12.73
CA GLY A 20 -0.54 3.51 13.03
C GLY A 20 -1.74 4.12 12.31
N ASN A 21 -1.81 5.45 12.24
CA ASN A 21 -2.86 6.17 11.52
C ASN A 21 -2.91 5.82 10.01
N LEU A 22 -1.75 5.64 9.36
CA LEU A 22 -1.69 5.25 7.94
C LEU A 22 -2.02 3.77 7.76
N LYS A 23 -1.59 2.93 8.71
CA LYS A 23 -1.92 1.52 8.76
C LYS A 23 -3.44 1.30 8.87
N ASP A 24 -4.09 2.05 9.75
CA ASP A 24 -5.54 1.98 9.98
C ASP A 24 -6.31 2.53 8.79
N TYR A 25 -5.86 3.68 8.24
CA TYR A 25 -6.44 4.27 7.04
C TYR A 25 -6.45 3.30 5.85
N ALA A 26 -5.34 2.59 5.61
CA ALA A 26 -5.21 1.65 4.51
C ALA A 26 -5.72 0.23 4.84
N GLY A 27 -6.22 -0.01 6.06
CA GLY A 27 -6.72 -1.31 6.49
C GLY A 27 -5.64 -2.42 6.44
N LEU A 28 -4.39 -2.10 6.73
CA LEU A 28 -3.27 -3.04 6.57
C LEU A 28 -3.28 -4.13 7.65
N GLY A 29 -3.41 -5.39 7.20
CA GLY A 29 -3.39 -6.58 8.05
C GLY A 29 -2.03 -7.29 8.05
N LYS A 30 -2.05 -8.61 8.22
CA LYS A 30 -0.85 -9.45 8.15
C LYS A 30 -0.39 -9.71 6.71
N ASN A 31 -1.34 -9.81 5.78
CA ASN A 31 -1.08 -10.10 4.39
C ASN A 31 -1.12 -8.81 3.59
N LEU A 32 -0.01 -8.49 2.94
CA LEU A 32 0.20 -7.23 2.23
C LEU A 32 0.70 -7.50 0.82
N ALA A 33 0.37 -6.60 -0.10
CA ALA A 33 0.97 -6.52 -1.42
C ALA A 33 1.83 -5.25 -1.50
N VAL A 34 3.03 -5.38 -2.08
CA VAL A 34 3.93 -4.27 -2.36
C VAL A 34 4.02 -4.12 -3.87
N VAL A 35 3.63 -2.96 -4.38
CA VAL A 35 3.47 -2.71 -5.81
C VAL A 35 4.33 -1.53 -6.22
N GLY A 36 5.13 -1.70 -7.28
CA GLY A 36 5.88 -0.59 -7.87
C GLY A 36 4.97 0.24 -8.79
N ALA A 37 4.90 1.54 -8.53
CA ALA A 37 4.08 2.51 -9.27
C ALA A 37 4.96 3.53 -10.00
N GLY A 38 6.04 3.06 -10.64
CA GLY A 38 6.96 3.90 -11.41
C GLY A 38 7.91 4.72 -10.53
N ASP A 39 7.41 5.79 -9.93
CA ASP A 39 8.18 6.75 -9.11
C ASP A 39 8.06 6.50 -7.59
N HIS A 40 7.13 5.65 -7.17
CA HIS A 40 6.94 5.27 -5.78
C HIS A 40 6.52 3.81 -5.63
N VAL A 41 6.44 3.36 -4.37
CA VAL A 41 5.94 2.04 -4.00
C VAL A 41 4.65 2.23 -3.24
N GLU A 42 3.64 1.43 -3.59
CA GLU A 42 2.37 1.35 -2.88
C GLU A 42 2.33 0.11 -2.00
N ILE A 43 1.74 0.25 -0.82
CA ILE A 43 1.51 -0.85 0.13
C ILE A 43 0.00 -1.02 0.26
N TRP A 44 -0.46 -2.21 -0.06
CA TRP A 44 -1.88 -2.55 -0.05
C TRP A 44 -2.17 -3.70 0.92
N ASN A 45 -3.38 -3.71 1.49
CA ASN A 45 -3.95 -4.94 1.99
C ASN A 45 -4.11 -5.92 0.82
N LEU A 46 -3.65 -7.17 0.99
CA LEU A 46 -3.64 -8.15 -0.10
C LEU A 46 -5.03 -8.41 -0.69
N GLU A 47 -6.07 -8.49 0.15
CA GLU A 47 -7.45 -8.75 -0.29
C GLU A 47 -7.98 -7.58 -1.13
N SER A 48 -7.74 -6.35 -0.68
CA SER A 48 -8.15 -5.14 -1.41
C SER A 48 -7.43 -5.02 -2.75
N TRP A 49 -6.15 -5.39 -2.81
CA TRP A 49 -5.37 -5.41 -4.04
C TRP A 49 -5.88 -6.45 -5.03
N THR A 50 -6.13 -7.68 -4.59
CA THR A 50 -6.69 -8.74 -5.43
C THR A 50 -8.05 -8.32 -6.02
N ALA A 51 -8.95 -7.79 -5.20
CA ALA A 51 -10.25 -7.30 -5.66
C ALA A 51 -10.10 -6.14 -6.67
N ARG A 52 -9.07 -5.31 -6.54
CA ARG A 52 -8.76 -4.24 -7.51
C ARG A 52 -8.25 -4.80 -8.84
N LEU A 53 -7.38 -5.81 -8.81
CA LEU A 53 -6.90 -6.48 -10.03
C LEU A 53 -8.04 -7.15 -10.80
N GLU A 54 -8.97 -7.80 -10.11
CA GLU A 54 -10.14 -8.42 -10.74
C GLU A 54 -11.02 -7.40 -11.47
N LYS A 55 -11.26 -6.23 -10.84
CA LYS A 55 -12.02 -5.13 -11.46
C LYS A 55 -11.32 -4.58 -12.70
N ILE A 56 -10.02 -4.34 -12.60
CA ILE A 56 -9.22 -3.83 -13.73
C ILE A 56 -9.20 -4.84 -14.88
N SER A 57 -9.01 -6.13 -14.59
CA SER A 57 -9.05 -7.19 -15.61
C SER A 57 -10.42 -7.28 -16.29
N GLY A 58 -11.51 -7.01 -15.57
CA GLY A 58 -12.86 -6.97 -16.13
C GLY A 58 -13.12 -5.78 -17.05
N GLU A 59 -12.54 -4.61 -16.77
CA GLU A 59 -12.72 -3.38 -17.57
C GLU A 59 -11.89 -3.37 -18.86
N VAL A 60 -10.74 -4.05 -18.91
CA VAL A 60 -9.87 -4.08 -20.11
C VAL A 60 -10.44 -4.95 -21.24
N THR A 61 -11.47 -5.75 -20.96
CA THR A 61 -12.10 -6.65 -21.95
C THR A 61 -13.45 -6.10 -22.49
N ALA A 62 -13.81 -4.84 -22.19
CA ALA A 62 -15.05 -4.20 -22.63
C ALA A 62 -14.80 -3.10 -23.68
#